data_AF-A0AAV2IS01-F1
#
_entry.id   AF-A0AAV2IS01-F1
#
_cell.length_a   1.000
_cell.length_b   1.000
_cell.length_c   1.000
_cell.angle_alpha   90.00
_cell.angle_beta   90.00
_cell.angle_gamma   90.00
#
_symmetry.space_group_name_H-M   'P 1'
#
loop_
_entity.id
_entity.type
_entity.pdbx_description
1 polymer ?
#
loop_
_entity_poly.entity_id
_entity_poly.type
_entity_poly.pdbx_seq_one_letter_code
_entity_poly.pdbx_strand_id
1 'polypeptide(L)'
;ATRVGHAYALSKHPKFLQLILQKGIPVEVQPISNQVLRLVSDFRNHPMVSLMAQNLSLVISCDDRTTMESAPLSHDFFVAFTAMSSEDADLTLLKQLAINSIK
;
A
#
# COMPACT_ATOMS: atom_id res chain seq x y z
N ALA A 1 5.62 16.26 -6.47
CA ALA A 1 4.47 15.77 -5.69
C ALA A 1 4.95 15.49 -4.27
N THR A 2 4.09 15.69 -3.26
CA THR A 2 4.40 15.39 -1.85
C THR A 2 4.21 13.90 -1.53
N ARG A 3 3.30 13.23 -2.23
CA ARG A 3 3.04 11.77 -2.18
C ARG A 3 2.73 11.23 -3.57
N VAL A 4 2.74 9.92 -3.76
CA VAL A 4 2.35 9.26 -5.03
C VAL A 4 1.17 8.32 -4.78
N GLY A 5 0.04 8.60 -5.43
CA GLY A 5 -1.17 7.77 -5.34
C GLY A 5 -1.04 6.47 -6.13
N HIS A 6 -1.47 5.35 -5.54
CA HIS A 6 -1.45 3.97 -6.01
C HIS A 6 -0.06 3.38 -6.30
N ALA A 7 0.71 4.05 -7.17
CA ALA A 7 2.02 3.65 -7.67
C ALA A 7 2.12 2.15 -8.06
N TYR A 8 1.03 1.56 -8.56
CA TYR A 8 0.91 0.11 -8.76
C TYR A 8 2.05 -0.47 -9.62
N ALA A 9 2.50 0.26 -10.64
CA ALA A 9 3.59 -0.15 -11.52
C ALA A 9 5.00 0.16 -10.99
N LEU A 10 5.17 0.73 -9.79
CA LEU A 10 6.47 1.25 -9.31
C LEU A 10 7.58 0.20 -9.31
N SER A 11 7.26 -1.05 -8.95
CA SER A 11 8.21 -2.18 -8.97
C SER A 11 8.79 -2.47 -10.36
N LYS A 12 8.14 -2.02 -11.44
CA LYS A 12 8.58 -2.16 -12.82
C LYS A 12 9.51 -1.03 -13.29
N HIS A 13 9.73 0.00 -12.46
CA HIS A 13 10.51 1.19 -12.80
C HIS A 13 11.63 1.44 -11.77
N PRO A 14 12.74 0.67 -11.78
CA PRO A 14 13.76 0.69 -10.73
C PRO A 14 14.43 2.06 -10.53
N LYS A 15 14.67 2.82 -11.61
CA LYS A 15 15.22 4.18 -11.50
C LYS A 15 14.28 5.13 -10.75
N PHE A 16 12.97 4.96 -10.94
CA PHE A 16 11.97 5.79 -10.28
C PHE A 16 11.76 5.36 -8.82
N LEU A 17 11.75 4.05 -8.55
CA LEU A 17 11.76 3.51 -7.19
C LEU A 17 12.94 4.04 -6.37
N GLN A 18 14.14 4.04 -6.95
CA GLN A 18 15.33 4.58 -6.29
C GLN A 18 15.16 6.08 -5.97
N LEU A 19 14.60 6.86 -6.90
CA LEU A 19 14.34 8.28 -6.69
C LEU A 19 13.31 8.53 -5.58
N ILE A 20 12.23 7.74 -5.52
CA ILE A 20 11.20 7.83 -4.48
C ILE A 20 11.81 7.51 -3.11
N LEU A 21 12.60 6.44 -3.01
CA LEU A 21 13.30 6.07 -1.78
C LEU A 21 14.26 7.16 -1.32
N GLN A 22 15.10 7.69 -2.22
CA GLN A 22 16.05 8.77 -1.91
C GLN A 22 15.37 10.04 -1.43
N LYS A 23 14.22 10.38 -2.01
CA LYS A 23 13.46 11.58 -1.65
C LYS A 23 12.52 11.36 -0.48
N GLY A 24 12.39 10.14 0.04
CA GLY A 24 11.45 9.81 1.11
C GLY A 24 10.00 10.09 0.74
N ILE A 25 9.63 9.96 -0.54
CA ILE A 25 8.26 10.25 -0.98
C ILE A 25 7.37 9.05 -0.63
N PRO A 26 6.30 9.20 0.16
CA PRO A 26 5.43 8.10 0.50
C PRO A 26 4.51 7.73 -0.66
N VAL A 27 4.16 6.44 -0.71
CA VAL A 27 3.21 5.86 -1.67
C VAL A 27 1.90 5.54 -0.94
N GLU A 28 0.79 6.02 -1.48
CA GLU A 28 -0.55 5.66 -1.02
C GLU A 28 -0.98 4.37 -1.72
N VAL A 29 -1.42 3.38 -0.94
CA VAL A 29 -1.82 2.06 -1.41
C VAL A 29 -3.30 1.83 -1.09
N GLN A 30 -4.07 1.40 -2.08
CA GLN A 30 -5.52 1.19 -2.00
C GLN A 30 -5.88 -0.22 -2.47
N PRO A 31 -5.61 -1.26 -1.66
CA PRO A 31 -5.73 -2.65 -2.07
C PRO A 31 -7.08 -3.00 -2.67
N ILE A 32 -8.18 -2.63 -2.02
CA ILE A 32 -9.53 -3.01 -2.46
C ILE A 32 -9.85 -2.38 -3.82
N SER A 33 -9.54 -1.09 -3.99
CA SER A 33 -9.67 -0.40 -5.28
C SER A 33 -8.91 -1.15 -6.37
N ASN A 34 -7.68 -1.59 -6.10
CA ASN A 34 -6.87 -2.31 -7.09
C ASN A 34 -7.46 -3.68 -7.46
N GLN A 35 -8.16 -4.37 -6.55
CA GLN A 35 -8.85 -5.62 -6.88
C GLN A 35 -10.16 -5.38 -7.64
N VAL A 36 -11.01 -4.46 -7.18
CA VAL A 36 -12.29 -4.12 -7.83
C VAL A 36 -12.07 -3.64 -9.27
N LEU A 37 -11.02 -2.84 -9.48
CA LEU A 37 -10.61 -2.35 -10.80
C LEU A 37 -9.78 -3.37 -11.60
N ARG A 38 -9.69 -4.62 -11.13
CA ARG A 38 -9.08 -5.76 -11.83
C ARG A 38 -7.59 -5.61 -12.12
N LEU A 39 -6.85 -4.85 -11.32
CA LEU A 39 -5.39 -4.79 -11.40
C LEU A 39 -4.75 -6.04 -10.79
N VAL A 40 -5.39 -6.63 -9.78
CA VAL A 40 -4.95 -7.86 -9.12
C VAL A 40 -6.15 -8.75 -8.79
N SER A 41 -6.04 -10.05 -8.98
CA SER A 41 -7.06 -11.02 -8.54
C SER A 41 -6.83 -11.50 -7.11
N ASP A 42 -5.57 -11.73 -6.75
CA ASP A 42 -5.13 -12.22 -5.44
C ASP A 42 -4.17 -11.20 -4.79
N PHE A 43 -4.57 -10.66 -3.63
CA PHE A 43 -3.81 -9.64 -2.91
C PHE A 43 -2.38 -10.04 -2.57
N ARG A 44 -2.09 -11.34 -2.44
CA ARG A 44 -0.72 -11.84 -2.20
C ARG A 44 0.24 -11.51 -3.35
N ASN A 45 -0.31 -11.29 -4.55
CA ASN A 45 0.45 -10.89 -5.74
C ASN A 45 0.51 -9.37 -5.92
N HIS A 46 0.02 -8.59 -4.96
CA HIS A 46 0.04 -7.13 -5.06
C HIS A 46 1.48 -6.61 -5.12
N PRO A 47 1.85 -5.73 -6.07
CA PRO A 47 3.24 -5.29 -6.27
C PRO A 47 3.84 -4.56 -5.07
N MET A 48 3.00 -3.99 -4.19
CA MET A 48 3.46 -3.33 -2.96
C MET A 48 3.96 -4.31 -1.88
N VAL A 49 3.64 -5.61 -1.98
CA VAL A 49 4.14 -6.65 -1.06
C VAL A 49 5.67 -6.67 -1.05
N SER A 50 6.30 -6.68 -2.22
CA SER A 50 7.76 -6.67 -2.33
C SER A 50 8.39 -5.31 -2.01
N LEU A 51 7.62 -4.22 -2.05
CA LEU A 51 8.09 -2.87 -1.70
C LEU A 51 8.00 -2.59 -0.20
N MET A 52 7.09 -3.23 0.53
CA MET A 52 7.06 -3.19 2.00
C MET A 52 8.38 -3.68 2.59
N ALA A 53 8.99 -4.71 2.00
CA ALA A 53 10.29 -5.23 2.40
C ALA A 53 11.48 -4.28 2.11
N GLN A 54 11.29 -3.23 1.31
CA GLN A 54 12.35 -2.32 0.86
C GLN A 54 12.39 -0.99 1.63
N ASN A 55 11.80 -0.94 2.83
CA ASN A 55 11.69 0.28 3.65
C ASN A 55 11.02 1.46 2.93
N LEU A 56 10.17 1.18 1.94
CA LEU A 56 9.39 2.21 1.27
C LEU A 56 8.33 2.76 2.24
N SER A 57 8.21 4.08 2.34
CA SER A 57 7.16 4.70 3.17
C SER A 57 5.81 4.48 2.50
N LEU A 58 4.99 3.61 3.10
CA LEU A 58 3.64 3.29 2.61
C LEU A 58 2.58 3.86 3.53
N VAL A 59 1.49 4.32 2.92
CA VAL A 59 0.26 4.77 3.58
C VAL A 59 -0.90 3.98 2.99
N ILE A 60 -1.75 3.39 3.84
CA ILE A 60 -2.97 2.69 3.39
C ILE A 60 -4.13 3.68 3.31
N SER A 61 -4.91 3.61 2.24
CA SER A 61 -6.12 4.42 2.01
C SER A 61 -7.22 3.55 1.35
N CYS A 62 -8.47 4.00 1.41
CA CYS A 62 -9.63 3.26 0.88
C CYS A 62 -10.10 3.68 -0.51
N ASP A 63 -9.53 4.75 -1.07
CA ASP A 63 -9.99 5.36 -2.32
C ASP A 63 -11.49 5.75 -2.23
N ASP A 64 -12.33 5.27 -3.15
CA ASP A 64 -13.78 5.52 -3.19
C ASP A 64 -14.59 4.46 -2.43
N ARG A 65 -14.69 4.60 -1.09
CA ARG A 65 -15.43 3.64 -0.23
C ARG A 65 -16.85 3.29 -0.72
N THR A 66 -17.55 4.22 -1.37
CA THR A 66 -18.94 4.05 -1.80
C THR A 66 -19.04 3.06 -2.96
N THR A 67 -18.12 3.14 -3.92
CA THR A 67 -18.09 2.25 -5.09
C THR A 67 -17.44 0.90 -4.74
N MET A 68 -16.62 0.86 -3.69
CA MET A 68 -15.93 -0.34 -3.21
C MET A 68 -16.72 -1.14 -2.18
N GLU A 69 -17.89 -0.65 -1.74
CA GLU A 69 -18.71 -1.26 -0.67
C GLU A 69 -17.90 -1.61 0.60
N SER A 70 -16.94 -0.74 0.94
CA SER A 70 -15.97 -0.98 2.02
C SER A 70 -16.17 -0.03 3.21
N ALA A 71 -15.69 -0.45 4.39
CA ALA A 71 -15.54 0.46 5.52
C ALA A 71 -14.52 1.56 5.18
N PRO A 72 -14.59 2.76 5.79
CA PRO A 72 -13.75 3.90 5.38
C PRO A 72 -12.23 3.68 5.43
N LEU A 73 -11.71 2.68 6.15
CA LEU A 73 -10.27 2.39 6.18
C LEU A 73 -9.95 0.97 6.68
N SER A 74 -10.78 0.44 7.58
CA SER A 74 -10.50 -0.84 8.26
C SER A 74 -10.42 -2.04 7.33
N HIS A 75 -11.18 -2.07 6.23
CA HIS A 75 -11.11 -3.19 5.27
C HIS A 75 -9.79 -3.21 4.51
N ASP A 76 -9.30 -2.05 4.04
CA ASP A 76 -7.98 -1.96 3.38
C ASP A 76 -6.84 -2.28 4.35
N PHE A 77 -6.92 -1.85 5.62
CA PHE A 77 -5.97 -2.27 6.65
C PHE A 77 -6.02 -3.78 6.91
N PHE A 78 -7.21 -4.38 6.95
CA PHE A 78 -7.37 -5.82 7.09
C PHE A 78 -6.67 -6.57 5.95
N VAL A 79 -6.90 -6.16 4.70
CA VAL A 79 -6.25 -6.76 3.52
C VAL A 79 -4.73 -6.56 3.58
N ALA A 80 -4.28 -5.34 3.89
CA ALA A 80 -2.85 -5.04 3.98
C ALA A 80 -2.14 -5.89 5.05
N PHE A 81 -2.80 -6.11 6.20
CA PHE A 81 -2.24 -6.85 7.33
C PHE A 81 -2.39 -8.38 7.23
N THR A 82 -3.40 -8.89 6.53
CA THR A 82 -3.67 -10.35 6.49
C THR A 82 -3.29 -11.02 5.19
N ALA A 83 -3.26 -10.27 4.07
CA ALA A 83 -3.06 -10.84 2.74
C ALA A 83 -1.86 -10.27 1.99
N MET A 84 -1.33 -9.11 2.42
CA MET A 84 -0.20 -8.45 1.76
C MET A 84 1.08 -8.42 2.60
N SER A 85 1.05 -8.88 3.84
CA SER A 85 2.20 -8.91 4.75
C SER A 85 2.71 -10.35 4.96
N SER A 86 3.83 -10.49 5.66
CA SER A 86 4.33 -11.79 6.12
C SER A 86 3.46 -12.37 7.22
N GLU A 87 3.52 -13.69 7.42
CA GLU A 87 2.89 -14.36 8.57
C GLU A 87 3.41 -13.81 9.91
N ASP A 88 4.67 -13.38 9.96
CA ASP A 88 5.30 -12.76 11.14
C ASP A 88 4.88 -11.29 11.35
N ALA A 89 3.98 -10.74 10.53
CA ALA A 89 3.54 -9.36 10.69
C ALA A 89 2.75 -9.18 11.99
N ASP A 90 3.09 -8.13 12.73
CA ASP A 90 2.55 -7.88 14.06
C ASP A 90 2.07 -6.42 14.21
N LEU A 91 1.83 -6.02 15.45
CA LEU A 91 1.39 -4.67 15.79
C LEU A 91 2.39 -3.59 15.34
N THR A 92 3.67 -3.91 15.15
CA THR A 92 4.68 -2.95 14.68
C THR A 92 4.39 -2.49 13.25
N LEU A 93 3.90 -3.38 12.37
CA LEU A 93 3.49 -3.01 11.02
C LEU A 93 2.30 -2.04 11.06
N LEU A 94 1.26 -2.38 11.82
CA LEU A 94 0.06 -1.54 11.96
C LEU A 94 0.42 -0.16 12.52
N LYS A 95 1.27 -0.13 13.56
CA LYS A 95 1.79 1.11 14.14
C LYS A 95 2.56 1.92 13.11
N GLN A 96 3.42 1.29 12.31
CA GLN A 96 4.22 1.99 11.31
C GLN A 96 3.35 2.61 10.21
N LEU A 97 2.37 1.87 9.69
CA LEU A 97 1.41 2.37 8.71
C LEU A 97 0.60 3.56 9.25
N ALA A 98 0.20 3.52 10.52
CA ALA A 98 -0.49 4.62 11.18
C ALA A 98 0.42 5.85 11.40
N ILE A 99 1.70 5.66 11.72
CA ILE A 99 2.65 6.78 11.86
C ILE A 99 2.95 7.40 10.49
N ASN A 100 3.08 6.58 9.45
CA ASN A 100 3.37 7.04 8.08
C ASN A 100 2.24 7.93 7.52
N SER A 101 0.99 7.75 7.97
CA SER A 101 -0.13 8.57 7.48
C SER A 101 -0.19 9.99 8.07
N ILE A 102 0.58 10.26 9.14
CA ILE A 102 0.65 11.57 9.81
C ILE A 102 1.88 12.37 9.37
N LYS A 103 3.00 11.68 9.09
CA LYS A 103 4.28 12.28 8.68
C LYS A 103 4.25 12.78 7.24
#